data_AF-A0A067M1M9-F1
#
_entry.id   AF-A0A067M1M9-F1
#
_cell.length_a   1.000
_cell.length_b   1.000
_cell.length_c   1.000
_cell.angle_alpha   90.00
_cell.angle_beta   90.00
_cell.angle_gamma   90.00
#
_symmetry.space_group_name_H-M   'P 1'
#
loop_
_entity.id
_entity.type
_entity.pdbx_description
1 polymer ?
#
loop_
_entity_poly.entity_id
_entity_poly.type
_entity_poly.pdbx_seq_one_letter_code
_entity_poly.pdbx_strand_id
1 'polypeptide(L)'
;ELVLDLGIRWSSTYLMLQRLHQLLFLARPSQKEVRKHALLPVDWVLLEHVTEALKVPHQVQQVMSSESTPSLSMVVPAMEAMVEGWRKLELELPHLQPMIMPGRAKIEQYLSGMRNSKAYVIAMCKCYPSPLPSTP
;
A
#
# COMPACT_ATOMS: atom_id res chain seq x y z
N GLU A 1 15.71 0.34 -4.34
CA GLU A 1 15.84 -1.01 -3.74
C GLU A 1 14.49 -1.71 -3.77
N LEU A 2 14.49 -2.97 -4.18
CA LEU A 2 13.31 -3.82 -4.40
C LEU A 2 13.27 -4.93 -3.32
N VAL A 3 13.70 -4.62 -2.10
CA VAL A 3 14.20 -5.64 -1.16
C VAL A 3 13.12 -6.12 -0.16
N LEU A 4 11.93 -5.51 -0.15
CA LEU A 4 10.81 -5.98 0.67
C LEU A 4 9.50 -6.06 -0.13
N ASP A 5 9.55 -6.58 -1.36
CA ASP A 5 8.32 -7.11 -1.96
C ASP A 5 7.94 -8.35 -1.13
N LEU A 6 7.10 -8.17 -0.10
CA LEU A 6 6.18 -9.21 0.32
C LEU A 6 5.63 -9.82 -0.98
N GLY A 7 5.54 -11.16 -1.11
CA GLY A 7 5.24 -11.85 -2.39
C GLY A 7 3.94 -11.45 -3.11
N ILE A 8 3.25 -10.45 -2.60
CA ILE A 8 2.12 -9.70 -3.13
C ILE A 8 2.67 -8.53 -3.96
N ARG A 9 2.63 -8.69 -5.29
CA ARG A 9 3.23 -7.80 -6.31
C ARG A 9 2.57 -6.41 -6.43
N TRP A 10 2.02 -5.86 -5.35
CA TRP A 10 1.23 -4.63 -5.37
C TRP A 10 2.09 -3.41 -5.72
N SER A 11 3.28 -3.28 -5.14
CA SER A 11 4.18 -2.16 -5.42
C SER A 11 4.74 -2.21 -6.85
N SER A 12 5.13 -3.39 -7.33
CA SER A 12 5.55 -3.54 -8.72
C SER A 12 4.43 -3.24 -9.70
N THR A 13 3.20 -3.71 -9.45
CA THR A 13 2.03 -3.38 -10.28
C THR A 13 1.71 -1.88 -10.26
N TYR A 14 1.75 -1.23 -9.10
CA TYR A 14 1.57 0.21 -8.96
C TYR A 14 2.59 1.01 -9.79
N LEU A 15 3.88 0.67 -9.66
CA LEU A 15 4.95 1.34 -10.40
C LEU A 15 4.84 1.11 -11.91
N MET A 16 4.37 -0.06 -12.34
CA MET A 16 4.09 -0.34 -13.75
C MET A 16 2.97 0.56 -14.28
N LEU A 17 1.87 0.73 -13.52
CA LEU A 17 0.77 1.61 -13.90
C LEU A 17 1.19 3.08 -13.96
N GLN A 18 1.99 3.55 -12.99
CA GLN A 18 2.54 4.91 -13.04
C GLN A 18 3.43 5.14 -14.28
N ARG A 19 4.29 4.17 -14.61
CA ARG A 19 5.13 4.25 -15.82
C ARG A 19 4.30 4.24 -17.10
N LEU A 20 3.23 3.45 -17.15
CA LEU A 20 2.30 3.44 -18.29
C LEU A 20 1.68 4.82 -18.51
N HIS A 21 1.20 5.48 -17.45
CA HIS A 21 0.68 6.84 -17.54
C HIS A 21 1.72 7.83 -18.07
N GLN A 22 2.96 7.76 -17.59
CA GLN A 22 4.05 8.63 -18.05
C GLN A 22 4.39 8.40 -19.54
N LEU A 23 4.50 7.13 -19.95
CA LEU A 23 4.82 6.78 -21.34
C LEU A 23 3.74 7.26 -22.31
N LEU A 24 2.46 7.13 -21.93
CA LEU A 24 1.35 7.57 -22.77
C LEU A 24 1.21 9.08 -22.82
N PHE A 25 1.54 9.78 -21.75
CA PHE A 25 1.65 11.24 -21.78
C PHE A 25 2.73 11.69 -22.78
N LEU A 26 3.90 11.04 -22.79
CA LEU A 26 5.01 11.36 -23.69
C LEU A 26 4.75 10.93 -25.15
N ALA A 27 3.96 9.88 -25.38
CA ALA A 27 3.72 9.29 -26.70
C ALA A 27 2.65 10.00 -27.56
N ARG A 28 1.99 11.06 -27.07
CA ARG A 28 0.77 11.64 -27.68
C ARG A 28 0.87 12.07 -29.17
N PRO A 29 2.03 12.45 -29.75
CA PRO A 29 2.07 12.73 -31.19
C PRO A 29 2.52 11.56 -32.10
N SER A 30 3.41 10.64 -31.67
CA SER A 30 4.24 9.88 -32.64
C SER A 30 3.98 8.37 -32.79
N GLN A 31 3.16 7.72 -31.95
CA GLN A 31 3.10 6.25 -31.93
C GLN A 31 1.76 5.66 -32.43
N LYS A 32 1.73 5.24 -33.71
CA LYS A 32 0.59 4.51 -34.31
C LYS A 32 0.34 3.13 -33.69
N GLU A 33 1.38 2.44 -33.23
CA GLU A 33 1.28 1.07 -32.67
C GLU A 33 0.63 1.05 -31.27
N VAL A 34 0.89 2.06 -30.45
CA VAL A 34 0.27 2.19 -29.12
C VAL A 34 -1.22 2.50 -29.22
N ARG A 35 -1.66 3.22 -30.26
CA ARG A 35 -3.09 3.46 -30.52
C ARG A 35 -3.89 2.18 -30.76
N LYS A 36 -3.26 1.11 -31.28
CA LYS A 36 -3.93 -0.19 -31.50
C LYS A 36 -4.34 -0.86 -30.19
N HIS A 37 -3.69 -0.49 -29.09
CA HIS A 37 -3.95 -1.00 -27.74
C HIS A 37 -4.50 0.13 -26.85
N ALA A 38 -5.04 1.20 -27.45
CA ALA A 38 -5.57 2.32 -26.72
C ALA A 38 -6.79 1.87 -25.91
N LEU A 39 -6.66 1.99 -24.59
CA LEU A 39 -7.76 1.83 -23.66
C LEU A 39 -8.85 2.87 -23.95
N LEU A 40 -10.10 2.48 -23.76
CA LEU A 40 -11.23 3.39 -23.86
C LEU A 40 -11.16 4.41 -22.71
N PRO A 41 -11.77 5.60 -22.84
CA PRO A 41 -11.83 6.57 -21.75
C PRO A 41 -12.34 5.99 -20.42
N VAL A 42 -13.28 5.04 -20.47
CA VAL A 42 -13.79 4.35 -19.28
C VAL A 42 -12.76 3.43 -18.62
N ASP A 43 -11.91 2.78 -19.41
CA ASP A 43 -10.86 1.90 -18.92
C ASP A 43 -9.75 2.72 -18.24
N TRP A 44 -9.49 3.94 -18.70
CA TRP A 44 -8.58 4.88 -18.04
C TRP A 44 -9.05 5.25 -16.63
N VAL A 45 -10.34 5.56 -16.49
CA VAL A 45 -10.94 5.87 -15.18
C VAL A 45 -10.86 4.67 -14.25
N LEU A 46 -11.13 3.46 -14.76
CA LEU A 46 -10.96 2.23 -13.98
C LEU A 46 -9.49 2.03 -13.56
N LEU A 47 -8.54 2.30 -14.46
CA LEU A 47 -7.11 2.18 -14.19
C LEU A 47 -6.64 3.16 -13.11
N GLU A 48 -7.15 4.38 -13.11
CA GLU A 48 -6.90 5.38 -12.06
C GLU A 48 -7.42 4.90 -10.70
N HIS A 49 -8.66 4.39 -10.66
CA HIS A 49 -9.25 3.81 -9.45
C HIS A 49 -8.43 2.63 -8.91
N VAL A 50 -7.99 1.72 -9.79
CA VAL A 50 -7.09 0.60 -9.44
C VAL A 50 -5.73 1.10 -8.94
N THR A 51 -5.21 2.18 -9.54
CA THR A 51 -3.94 2.79 -9.14
C THR A 51 -4.04 3.38 -7.72
N GLU A 52 -5.15 4.07 -7.38
CA GLU A 52 -5.38 4.56 -6.02
C GLU A 52 -5.51 3.42 -5.01
N ALA A 53 -6.15 2.30 -5.37
CA ALA A 53 -6.20 1.11 -4.50
C ALA A 53 -4.82 0.51 -4.21
N LEU A 54 -3.92 0.51 -5.21
CA LEU A 54 -2.55 -0.01 -5.08
C LEU A 54 -1.57 1.00 -4.44
N LYS A 55 -1.90 2.29 -4.44
CA LYS A 55 -1.11 3.34 -3.80
C LYS A 55 -1.05 3.16 -2.28
N VAL A 56 -2.14 2.74 -1.66
CA VAL A 56 -2.25 2.48 -0.21
C VAL A 56 -1.19 1.46 0.26
N PRO A 57 -1.13 0.21 -0.25
CA PRO A 57 -0.06 -0.72 0.09
C PRO A 57 1.32 -0.21 -0.28
N HIS A 58 1.45 0.49 -1.41
CA HIS A 58 2.74 1.00 -1.86
C HIS A 58 3.34 2.01 -0.87
N GLN A 59 2.55 2.95 -0.37
CA GLN A 59 3.00 3.94 0.62
C GLN A 59 3.43 3.27 1.93
N VAL A 60 2.64 2.32 2.42
CA VAL A 60 2.94 1.54 3.63
C VAL A 60 4.26 0.78 3.46
N GLN A 61 4.45 0.11 2.33
CA GLN A 61 5.70 -0.58 2.02
C GLN A 61 6.89 0.37 1.93
N GLN A 62 6.71 1.57 1.35
CA GLN A 62 7.77 2.58 1.28
C GLN A 62 8.19 3.07 2.68
N VAL A 63 7.22 3.38 3.55
CA VAL A 63 7.51 3.78 4.95
C VAL A 63 8.30 2.68 5.66
N MET A 64 7.84 1.43 5.57
CA MET A 64 8.51 0.28 6.19
C MET A 64 9.89 0.00 5.60
N SER A 65 10.12 0.28 4.31
CA SER A 65 11.41 0.08 3.65
C SER A 65 12.39 1.23 3.91
N SER A 66 11.89 2.42 4.26
CA SER A 66 12.70 3.59 4.57
C SER A 66 13.30 3.57 5.97
N GLU A 67 12.74 2.77 6.88
CA GLU A 67 13.33 2.56 8.19
C GLU A 67 14.60 1.71 8.07
N SER A 68 15.75 2.30 8.39
CA SER A 68 17.06 1.63 8.44
C SER A 68 17.13 0.48 9.45
N THR A 69 16.12 0.37 10.31
CA THR A 69 15.91 -0.76 11.21
C THR A 69 14.43 -1.06 11.13
N PRO A 70 13.97 -2.15 10.48
CA PRO A 70 12.55 -2.46 10.40
C PRO A 70 12.06 -2.71 11.83
N SER A 71 11.49 -1.68 12.44
CA SER A 71 11.12 -1.77 13.83
C SER A 71 9.81 -2.56 13.87
N LEU A 72 9.86 -3.73 14.52
CA LEU A 72 8.70 -4.60 14.70
C LEU A 72 7.50 -3.81 15.31
N SER A 73 7.79 -2.70 15.99
CA SER A 73 6.83 -1.74 16.53
C SER A 73 6.03 -0.97 15.48
N MET A 74 6.58 -0.68 14.30
CA MET A 74 5.92 0.12 13.25
C MET A 74 5.09 -0.71 12.27
N VAL A 75 5.31 -2.02 12.24
CA VAL A 75 4.60 -2.95 11.34
C VAL A 75 3.09 -2.98 11.64
N VAL A 76 2.69 -3.01 12.92
CA VAL A 76 1.28 -3.05 13.33
C VAL A 76 0.56 -1.74 12.97
N PRO A 77 1.06 -0.56 13.37
CA PRO A 77 0.48 0.72 12.95
C PRO A 77 0.37 0.87 11.43
N ALA A 78 1.39 0.43 10.68
CA ALA A 78 1.41 0.55 9.23
C ALA A 78 0.35 -0.33 8.55
N MET A 79 0.17 -1.58 9.03
CA MET A 79 -0.90 -2.46 8.56
C MET A 79 -2.30 -1.94 8.95
N GLU A 80 -2.46 -1.35 10.12
CA GLU A 80 -3.73 -0.72 10.52
C GLU A 80 -4.09 0.48 9.64
N ALA A 81 -3.10 1.33 9.35
CA ALA A 81 -3.26 2.44 8.43
C ALA A 81 -3.64 1.96 7.01
N MET A 82 -3.10 0.83 6.57
CA MET A 82 -3.45 0.20 5.30
C MET A 82 -4.92 -0.24 5.26
N VAL A 83 -5.40 -0.93 6.31
CA VAL A 83 -6.80 -1.35 6.44
C VAL A 83 -7.73 -0.14 6.41
N GLU A 84 -7.39 0.92 7.14
CA GLU A 84 -8.19 2.15 7.20
C GLU A 84 -8.23 2.88 5.84
N GLY A 85 -7.08 2.98 5.15
CA GLY A 85 -7.02 3.56 3.81
C GLY A 85 -7.91 2.82 2.81
N TRP A 86 -7.92 1.49 2.88
CA TRP A 86 -8.78 0.66 2.05
C TRP A 86 -10.27 0.74 2.43
N ARG A 87 -10.62 0.86 3.71
CA ARG A 87 -12.02 1.10 4.11
C ARG A 87 -12.57 2.41 3.56
N LYS A 88 -11.77 3.48 3.61
CA LYS A 88 -12.14 4.78 3.03
C LYS A 88 -12.35 4.64 1.52
N LEU A 89 -11.46 3.94 0.84
CA LEU A 89 -11.56 3.73 -0.60
C LEU A 89 -12.77 2.86 -1.00
N GLU A 90 -13.13 1.86 -0.19
CA GLU A 90 -14.36 1.06 -0.40
C GLU A 90 -15.64 1.92 -0.25
N LEU A 91 -15.62 2.94 0.61
CA LEU A 91 -16.74 3.88 0.77
C LEU A 91 -16.83 4.86 -0.41
N GLU A 92 -15.69 5.37 -0.87
CA GLU A 92 -15.62 6.34 -1.98
C GLU A 92 -15.85 5.67 -3.35
N LEU A 93 -15.35 4.44 -3.53
CA LEU A 93 -15.37 3.71 -4.79
C LEU A 93 -15.88 2.25 -4.58
N PRO A 94 -17.20 2.06 -4.37
CA PRO A 94 -17.76 0.75 -4.05
C PRO A 94 -17.50 -0.34 -5.11
N HIS A 95 -17.32 0.04 -6.37
CA HIS A 95 -16.98 -0.90 -7.45
C HIS A 95 -15.60 -1.55 -7.29
N LEU A 96 -14.71 -0.98 -6.48
CA LEU A 96 -13.41 -1.56 -6.14
C LEU A 96 -13.47 -2.58 -5.01
N GLN A 97 -14.60 -2.68 -4.30
CA GLN A 97 -14.75 -3.58 -3.16
C GLN A 97 -14.38 -5.06 -3.48
N PRO A 98 -14.75 -5.65 -4.64
CA PRO A 98 -14.33 -7.01 -4.98
C PRO A 98 -12.81 -7.19 -5.10
N MET A 99 -12.09 -6.11 -5.43
CA MET A 99 -10.63 -6.10 -5.54
C MET A 99 -9.96 -5.86 -4.18
N ILE A 100 -10.49 -4.92 -3.39
CA ILE A 100 -9.89 -4.48 -2.12
C ILE A 100 -10.16 -5.49 -1.00
N MET A 101 -11.36 -6.04 -0.91
CA MET A 101 -11.81 -6.89 0.19
C MET A 101 -10.91 -8.11 0.42
N PRO A 102 -10.47 -8.89 -0.60
CA PRO A 102 -9.56 -10.01 -0.38
C PRO A 102 -8.21 -9.58 0.20
N GLY A 103 -7.68 -8.43 -0.28
CA GLY A 103 -6.46 -7.84 0.25
C GLY A 103 -6.62 -7.43 1.71
N ARG A 104 -7.70 -6.70 2.02
CA ARG A 104 -8.00 -6.24 3.38
C ARG A 104 -8.17 -7.40 4.36
N ALA A 105 -8.94 -8.42 3.99
CA ALA A 105 -9.12 -9.62 4.80
C ALA A 105 -7.78 -10.32 5.10
N LYS A 106 -6.85 -10.31 4.14
CA LYS A 106 -5.52 -10.88 4.34
C LYS A 106 -4.68 -10.10 5.34
N ILE A 107 -4.73 -8.77 5.30
CA ILE A 107 -4.02 -7.92 6.27
C ILE A 107 -4.65 -8.04 7.66
N GLU A 108 -5.98 -8.06 7.77
CA GLU A 108 -6.68 -8.29 9.03
C GLU A 108 -6.30 -9.65 9.65
N GLN A 109 -6.16 -10.70 8.82
CA GLN A 109 -5.63 -12.00 9.26
C GLN A 109 -4.21 -11.87 9.84
N TYR A 110 -3.30 -11.15 9.17
CA TYR A 110 -1.94 -10.95 9.69
C TYR A 110 -1.93 -10.16 11.00
N LEU A 111 -2.70 -9.08 11.09
CA LEU A 111 -2.86 -8.27 12.30
C LEU A 111 -3.36 -9.12 13.47
N SER A 112 -4.33 -10.01 13.24
CA SER A 112 -4.83 -10.92 14.28
C SER A 112 -3.74 -11.84 14.84
N GLY A 113 -2.87 -12.38 13.97
CA GLY A 113 -1.74 -13.21 14.39
C GLY A 113 -0.66 -12.41 15.13
N MET A 114 -0.38 -11.20 14.66
CA MET A 114 0.64 -10.33 15.25
C MET A 114 0.23 -9.81 16.63
N ARG A 115 -1.04 -9.43 16.82
CA ARG A 115 -1.58 -9.00 18.12
C ARG A 115 -1.52 -10.09 19.19
N ASN A 116 -1.61 -11.36 18.78
CA ASN A 116 -1.48 -12.51 19.67
C ASN A 116 -0.02 -12.88 19.99
N SER A 117 0.96 -12.28 19.31
CA SER A 117 2.37 -12.56 19.51
C SER A 117 2.99 -11.57 20.50
N LYS A 118 3.55 -12.11 21.59
CA LYS A 118 4.25 -11.34 22.63
C LYS A 118 5.42 -10.51 22.07
N ALA A 119 6.05 -10.95 20.99
CA ALA A 119 7.17 -10.25 20.36
C ALA A 119 6.77 -8.85 19.86
N TYR A 120 5.60 -8.72 19.23
CA TYR A 120 5.09 -7.44 18.74
C TYR A 120 4.69 -6.51 19.88
N VAL A 121 4.03 -7.04 20.90
CA VAL A 121 3.66 -6.26 22.10
C VAL A 121 4.90 -5.68 22.78
N ILE A 122 5.94 -6.50 22.97
CA ILE A 122 7.19 -6.07 23.59
C ILE A 122 7.91 -5.02 22.72
N ALA A 123 7.94 -5.19 21.40
CA ALA A 123 8.55 -4.23 20.50
C ALA A 123 7.84 -2.87 20.54
N MET A 124 6.51 -2.85 20.55
CA MET A 124 5.75 -1.59 20.66
C MET A 124 6.00 -0.90 22.00
N CYS A 125 6.03 -1.63 23.13
CA CYS A 125 6.29 -1.03 24.43
C CYS A 125 7.69 -0.43 24.56
N LYS A 126 8.71 -1.00 23.91
CA LYS A 126 10.09 -0.49 23.97
C LYS A 126 10.31 0.78 23.13
N CYS A 127 9.46 1.04 22.14
CA CYS A 127 9.55 2.23 21.29
C CYS A 127 8.79 3.45 21.84
N TYR A 128 7.95 3.28 22.88
CA TYR A 128 7.42 4.43 23.62
C TYR A 128 8.48 4.90 24.62
N PRO A 129 9.02 6.13 24.49
CA PRO A 129 9.87 6.67 25.55
C PRO A 129 9.02 6.76 26.81
N SER A 130 9.43 6.03 27.85
CA SER A 130 8.90 6.25 29.19
C SER A 130 9.01 7.73 29.52
N PRO A 131 7.97 8.40 30.03
CA PRO A 131 8.10 9.77 30.51
C PRO A 131 9.25 9.79 31.51
N LEU A 132 10.26 10.62 31.22
CA LEU A 132 11.43 10.81 32.08
C LEU A 132 10.93 11.01 33.51
N PRO A 133 11.46 10.29 34.51
CA PRO A 133 11.12 10.56 35.89
C PRO A 133 11.52 12.01 36.18
N SER A 134 10.53 12.85 36.48
CA SER A 134 10.75 14.16 37.09
C SER A 134 11.52 13.91 38.37
N THR A 135 12.83 14.14 38.33
CA THR A 135 13.69 14.10 39.51
C THR A 135 13.27 15.20 40.49
N PRO A 136 13.31 14.91 41.80
CA PRO A 136 12.78 15.77 42.86
C PRO A 136 13.52 17.09 43.03
#